data_AF-A0A3L7JZY2-F1
#
_entry.id   AF-A0A3L7JZY2-F1
#
_cell.length_a   1.000
_cell.length_b   1.000
_cell.length_c   1.000
_cell.angle_alpha   90.00
_cell.angle_beta   90.00
_cell.angle_gamma   90.00
#
_symmetry.space_group_name_H-M   'P 1'
#
loop_
_entity.id
_entity.type
_entity.pdbx_description
1 polymer ?
#
loop_
_entity_poly.entity_id
_entity_poly.type
_entity_poly.pdbx_seq_one_letter_code
_entity_poly.pdbx_strand_id
1 'polypeptide(L)' 'MDLYRFEVTTDNEIIDVVIAASTDQQAFELVEVELEKYFLKMPEINDITLYEKKKIRRGNGFVLYAGGSAAKI' A
#
# COMPACT_ATOMS: atom_id res chain seq x y z
N MET A 1 9.32 -11.92 -7.11
CA MET A 1 8.22 -10.96 -7.32
C MET A 1 7.13 -11.28 -6.34
N ASP A 2 6.82 -10.31 -5.50
CA ASP A 2 5.84 -10.38 -4.43
C ASP A 2 4.83 -9.24 -4.66
N LEU A 3 3.62 -9.42 -4.15
CA LEU A 3 2.58 -8.41 -4.09
C LEU A 3 2.59 -7.85 -2.67
N TYR A 4 2.62 -6.53 -2.56
CA TYR A 4 2.74 -5.77 -1.33
C TYR A 4 1.50 -4.89 -1.19
N ARG A 5 0.93 -4.83 0.02
CA ARG A 5 -0.07 -3.83 0.40
C ARG A 5 0.55 -2.95 1.46
N PHE A 6 0.67 -1.68 1.15
CA PHE A 6 1.09 -0.64 2.07
C PHE A 6 -0.12 0.13 2.56
N GLU A 7 -0.11 0.51 3.83
CA GLU A 7 -1.00 1.52 4.38
C GLU A 7 -0.21 2.81 4.52
N VAL A 8 -0.65 3.84 3.81
CA VAL A 8 -0.07 5.18 3.85
C VAL A 8 -1.02 6.04 4.66
N THR A 9 -0.58 6.43 5.85
CA THR A 9 -1.38 7.29 6.72
C THR A 9 -1.10 8.75 6.39
N THR A 10 -2.16 9.52 6.25
CA THR A 10 -2.12 10.97 6.08
C THR A 10 -2.91 11.60 7.22
N ASP A 11 -2.98 12.93 7.26
CA ASP A 11 -3.77 13.63 8.27
C ASP A 11 -5.27 13.32 8.20
N ASN A 12 -5.78 13.02 7.00
CA ASN A 12 -7.22 12.93 6.76
C ASN A 12 -7.71 11.50 6.53
N GLU A 13 -6.86 10.62 6.03
CA GLU A 13 -7.25 9.29 5.58
C GLU A 13 -6.09 8.29 5.54
N ILE A 14 -6.45 7.01 5.42
CA ILE A 14 -5.52 5.91 5.14
C ILE A 14 -5.67 5.53 3.68
N ILE A 15 -4.54 5.48 2.97
CA ILE A 15 -4.48 5.15 1.56
C ILE A 15 -3.82 3.77 1.42
N ASP A 16 -4.54 2.81 0.86
CA ASP A 16 -3.98 1.51 0.50
C ASP A 16 -3.23 1.60 -0.83
N VAL A 17 -1.93 1.29 -0.83
CA VAL A 17 -1.10 1.24 -2.04
C VAL A 17 -0.65 -0.20 -2.29
N VAL A 18 -1.02 -0.76 -3.45
CA VAL A 18 -0.68 -2.13 -3.81
C VAL A 18 0.42 -2.14 -4.87
N ILE A 19 1.57 -2.72 -4.54
CA ILE A 19 2.76 -2.76 -5.41
C ILE A 19 3.12 -4.21 -5.73
N ALA A 20 3.48 -4.48 -6.98
CA ALA A 20 4.14 -5.72 -7.36
C ALA A 20 5.63 -5.44 -7.62
N ALA A 21 6.52 -6.01 -6.80
CA ALA A 21 7.95 -5.72 -6.85
C ALA A 21 8.80 -6.98 -6.62
N SER A 22 10.09 -6.91 -6.94
CA SER A 22 11.01 -8.03 -6.75
C SER A 22 11.70 -8.03 -5.39
N THR A 23 11.76 -6.89 -4.72
CA THR A 23 12.36 -6.71 -3.40
C THR A 23 11.54 -5.72 -2.56
N ASP A 24 11.73 -5.75 -1.24
CA ASP A 24 11.01 -4.85 -0.32
C ASP A 24 11.44 -3.41 -0.54
N GLN A 25 12.75 -3.17 -0.73
CA GLN A 25 13.31 -1.87 -1.08
C GLN A 25 12.65 -1.26 -2.33
N GLN A 26 12.56 -2.05 -3.41
CA GLN A 26 11.90 -1.61 -4.65
C GLN A 26 10.41 -1.33 -4.42
N ALA A 27 9.76 -2.11 -3.56
CA ALA A 27 8.34 -1.92 -3.25
C ALA A 27 8.10 -0.56 -2.57
N PHE A 28 8.92 -0.20 -1.58
CA PHE A 28 8.85 1.10 -0.90
C PHE A 28 9.10 2.27 -1.86
N GLU A 29 10.15 2.21 -2.69
CA GLU A 29 10.44 3.24 -3.69
C GLU A 29 9.27 3.45 -4.66
N LEU A 30 8.60 2.37 -5.06
CA LEU A 30 7.44 2.44 -5.96
C LEU A 30 6.19 2.99 -5.28
N VAL A 31 6.03 2.88 -3.95
CA VAL A 31 4.89 3.49 -3.25
C VAL A 31 4.89 5.01 -3.46
N GLU A 32 6.03 5.66 -3.24
CA GLU A 32 6.16 7.11 -3.41
C GLU A 32 5.86 7.53 -4.86
N VAL A 33 6.44 6.81 -5.83
CA VAL A 33 6.22 7.07 -7.26
C VAL A 33 4.75 6.96 -7.65
N GLU A 34 4.02 5.95 -7.14
CA GLU A 34 2.59 5.79 -7.47
C GLU A 34 1.72 6.86 -6.77
N LEU A 35 2.07 7.28 -5.56
CA LEU A 35 1.40 8.41 -4.89
C LEU A 35 1.60 9.73 -5.66
N GLU A 36 2.83 10.02 -6.09
CA GLU A 36 3.14 11.22 -6.88
C GLU A 36 2.38 11.24 -8.22
N LYS A 37 2.22 10.09 -8.87
CA LYS A 37 1.45 9.99 -10.12
C LYS A 37 -0.05 10.15 -9.91
N TYR A 38 -0.58 9.63 -8.81
CA TYR A 38 -2.02 9.63 -8.55
C TYR A 38 -2.52 11.00 -8.07
N PHE A 39 -1.77 11.64 -7.17
CA PHE A 39 -2.18 12.90 -6.56
C PHE A 39 -1.60 14.10 -7.29
N LEU A 40 -2.47 14.99 -7.77
CA LEU A 40 -2.04 16.28 -8.34
C LEU A 40 -1.27 17.14 -7.33
N LYS A 41 -1.65 17.03 -6.05
CA LYS A 41 -0.92 17.60 -4.91
C LYS A 41 -0.73 16.50 -3.88
N MET A 42 0.54 16.16 -3.60
CA MET A 42 0.89 15.15 -2.60
C MET A 42 0.22 15.48 -1.26
N PRO A 43 -0.50 14.54 -0.63
CA PRO A 43 -0.93 14.71 0.75
C PRO A 43 0.28 14.74 1.68
N GLU A 44 0.11 15.31 2.88
CA GLU A 44 1.11 15.20 3.93
C GLU A 44 1.08 13.76 4.48
N ILE A 45 2.17 13.02 4.21
CA ILE A 45 2.31 11.63 4.60
C ILE A 45 2.89 11.57 6.01
N ASN A 46 2.17 10.92 6.90
CA ASN A 46 2.59 10.71 8.28
C ASN A 46 3.42 9.43 8.43
N ASP A 47 2.99 8.34 7.77
CA ASP A 47 3.69 7.06 7.83
C ASP A 47 3.38 6.18 6.59
N ILE A 48 4.35 5.34 6.21
CA ILE A 48 4.20 4.30 5.18
C ILE A 48 4.54 2.95 5.83
N THR A 49 3.53 2.14 6.08
CA THR A 49 3.68 0.84 6.71
C THR A 49 3.42 -0.29 5.71
N LEU A 50 4.34 -1.27 5.64
CA LEU A 50 4.07 -2.53 4.94
C LEU A 50 3.06 -3.36 5.75
N TYR A 51 1.81 -3.34 5.31
CA TYR A 51 0.70 -4.01 5.99
C TYR A 51 0.66 -5.52 5.70
N GLU A 52 0.80 -5.90 4.42
CA GLU A 52 0.76 -7.30 4.01
C GLU A 52 1.68 -7.57 2.81
N LYS A 53 2.34 -8.73 2.80
CA LYS A 53 3.20 -9.19 1.70
C LYS A 53 2.84 -10.62 1.32
N LYS A 54 2.63 -10.86 0.01
CA LYS A 54 2.31 -12.19 -0.52
C LYS A 54 3.14 -12.52 -1.74
N LYS A 55 3.60 -13.78 -1.83
CA LYS A 55 4.35 -14.25 -2.99
C LYS A 55 3.45 -14.44 -4.20
N ILE A 56 3.84 -13.87 -5.34
CA ILE A 56 3.15 -14.11 -6.61
C ILE A 56 3.56 -15.50 -7.11
N ARG A 57 2.59 -16.43 -7.18
CA ARG A 57 2.77 -17.79 -7.71
C ARG A 57 1.89 -17.97 -8.96
N ARG A 58 0.91 -18.88 -8.93
CA ARG A 58 -0.09 -19.06 -10.01
C ARG A 58 -1.21 -18.00 -9.97
N GLY A 59 -1.37 -17.33 -8.84
CA GLY A 59 -2.34 -16.28 -8.57
C GLY A 59 -2.23 -15.83 -7.11
N ASN A 60 -2.59 -14.58 -6.84
CA ASN A 60 -2.67 -14.01 -5.49
C ASN A 60 -3.56 -12.77 -5.49
N GLY A 61 -3.92 -12.26 -4.31
CA GLY A 61 -4.72 -11.04 -4.18
C GLY A 61 -4.81 -10.51 -2.75
N PHE A 62 -5.27 -9.28 -2.64
CA PHE A 62 -5.60 -8.61 -1.39
C PHE A 62 -7.08 -8.24 -1.37
N VAL A 63 -7.67 -8.26 -0.19
CA VAL A 63 -8.96 -7.62 0.05
C VAL A 63 -8.66 -6.21 0.52
N LEU A 64 -9.14 -5.22 -0.24
CA LEU A 64 -9.15 -3.82 0.17
C LEU A 64 -10.57 -3.51 0.62
N TYR A 65 -10.74 -3.19 1.91
CA TYR A 65 -12.02 -2.87 2.49
C TYR A 65 -11.96 -1.47 3.09
N ALA A 66 -12.62 -0.52 2.42
CA ALA A 66 -12.66 0.89 2.82
C ALA A 66 -13.61 1.17 4.01
N GLY A 67 -13.87 0.18 4.86
CA GLY A 67 -14.69 0.35 6.06
C GLY A 67 -13.80 0.56 7.29
N GLY A 68 -13.85 1.76 7.85
CA GLY A 68 -13.10 2.13 9.06
C GLY A 68 -13.28 1.14 10.20
N SER A 69 -12.16 0.78 10.84
CA SER A 69 -12.08 -0.05 12.05
C SER A 69 -13.07 -1.21 12.09
N ALA A 70 -12.92 -2.18 11.17
CA ALA A 70 -13.53 -3.47 11.39
C ALA A 70 -12.76 -4.19 12.51
N ALA A 71 -13.34 -4.17 13.70
CA ALA A 71 -12.92 -4.98 14.84
C ALA A 71 -12.59 -6.41 14.39
N LYS A 72 -11.37 -6.85 14.69
CA LYS A 72 -10.98 -8.27 14.59
C LYS A 72 -11.92 -9.08 15.50
N ILE A 73 -12.68 -10.00 14.90
CA ILE A 73 -13.40 -11.06 15.60
C ILE A 73 -12.38 -12.08 16.13
#